data_AF-A0A497QY81-F1
#
_entry.id   AF-A0A497QY81-F1
#
_cell.length_a   1.000
_cell.length_b   1.000
_cell.length_c   1.000
_cell.angle_alpha   90.00
_cell.angle_beta   90.00
_cell.angle_gamma   90.00
#
_symmetry.space_group_name_H-M   'P 1'
#
loop_
_entity.id
_entity.type
_entity.pdbx_description
1 polymer ?
#
loop_
_entity_poly.entity_id
_entity_poly.type
_entity_poly.pdbx_seq_one_letter_code
_entity_poly.pdbx_strand_id
1 'polypeptide(L)'
;MQSLKGVDYRSAKRFFGAQIGIQNLEIILRSKAFGIQPAMVKKWLIYTQFCPLSQQLLERFLAAQDFEETFKLIKEETAFKDLANRLITNLETGLTPLANFDLYADQHIVHIANSIFRGASFNITIYPAFFFLKEIEIRNLRTIILGKIHDKASEEILDKIILL
;
A
#
# COMPACT_ATOMS: atom_id res chain seq x y z
N MET A 1 -16.85 -15.22 -20.71
CA MET A 1 -15.60 -14.59 -20.27
C MET A 1 -14.80 -15.66 -19.52
N GLN A 2 -13.65 -16.11 -20.04
CA GLN A 2 -12.84 -17.14 -19.35
C GLN A 2 -12.19 -16.52 -18.10
N SER A 3 -12.28 -17.21 -16.96
CA SER A 3 -11.64 -16.79 -15.71
C SER A 3 -10.15 -17.14 -15.70
N LEU A 4 -9.34 -16.28 -15.06
CA LEU A 4 -7.93 -16.57 -14.80
C LEU A 4 -7.79 -17.84 -13.95
N LYS A 5 -6.81 -18.68 -14.26
CA LYS A 5 -6.53 -19.95 -13.55
C LYS A 5 -5.04 -20.10 -13.25
N GLY A 6 -4.69 -21.06 -12.39
CA GLY A 6 -3.31 -21.47 -12.17
C GLY A 6 -2.39 -20.33 -11.69
N VAL A 7 -1.24 -20.19 -12.36
CA VAL A 7 -0.21 -19.20 -12.01
C VAL A 7 -0.73 -17.77 -12.20
N ASP A 8 -1.50 -17.51 -13.26
CA ASP A 8 -2.06 -16.19 -13.53
C ASP A 8 -2.97 -15.72 -12.41
N TYR A 9 -3.88 -16.59 -11.96
CA TYR A 9 -4.78 -16.25 -10.86
C TYR A 9 -4.01 -15.97 -9.56
N ARG A 10 -3.02 -16.81 -9.22
CA ARG A 10 -2.23 -16.62 -7.99
C ARG A 10 -1.40 -15.34 -8.02
N SER A 11 -0.76 -15.05 -9.15
CA SER A 11 0.06 -13.85 -9.34
C SER A 11 -0.82 -12.59 -9.31
N ALA A 12 -1.94 -12.60 -10.03
CA ALA A 12 -2.89 -11.50 -10.04
C ALA A 12 -3.51 -11.27 -8.65
N LYS A 13 -3.89 -12.35 -7.95
CA LYS A 13 -4.41 -12.27 -6.58
C LYS A 13 -3.39 -11.65 -5.62
N ARG A 14 -2.11 -12.00 -5.75
CA ARG A 14 -1.06 -11.43 -4.92
C ARG A 14 -0.82 -9.94 -5.20
N PHE A 15 -0.72 -9.55 -6.47
CA PHE A 15 -0.44 -8.17 -6.86
C PHE A 15 -1.63 -7.24 -6.65
N PHE A 16 -2.76 -7.51 -7.32
CA PHE A 16 -3.95 -6.68 -7.22
C PHE A 16 -4.61 -6.81 -5.84
N GLY A 17 -4.52 -7.98 -5.20
CA GLY A 17 -5.00 -8.13 -3.83
C GLY A 17 -4.27 -7.22 -2.87
N ALA A 18 -2.94 -7.12 -2.96
CA ALA A 18 -2.18 -6.20 -2.13
C ALA A 18 -2.58 -4.73 -2.38
N GLN A 19 -2.76 -4.33 -3.64
CA GLN A 19 -3.22 -2.98 -3.98
C GLN A 19 -4.60 -2.68 -3.37
N ILE A 20 -5.56 -3.60 -3.49
CA ILE A 20 -6.90 -3.46 -2.90
C ILE A 20 -6.82 -3.41 -1.36
N GLY A 21 -5.98 -4.26 -0.76
CA GLY A 21 -5.75 -4.25 0.68
C GLY A 21 -5.23 -2.90 1.15
N ILE A 22 -4.22 -2.35 0.48
CA ILE A 22 -3.66 -1.02 0.77
C ILE A 22 -4.71 0.08 0.57
N GLN A 23 -5.49 0.06 -0.51
CA GLN A 23 -6.56 1.04 -0.73
C GLN A 23 -7.60 1.01 0.40
N ASN A 24 -8.00 -0.19 0.85
CA ASN A 24 -8.90 -0.31 2.01
C ASN A 24 -8.26 0.27 3.29
N LEU A 25 -6.96 0.01 3.53
CA LEU A 25 -6.24 0.60 4.67
C LEU A 25 -6.18 2.12 4.55
N GLU A 26 -5.87 2.65 3.38
CA GLU A 26 -5.84 4.09 3.10
C GLU A 26 -7.19 4.75 3.41
N ILE A 27 -8.29 4.15 2.94
CA ILE A 27 -9.65 4.61 3.20
C ILE A 27 -9.92 4.63 4.71
N ILE A 28 -9.63 3.54 5.42
CA ILE A 28 -9.86 3.44 6.87
C ILE A 28 -9.04 4.49 7.63
N LEU A 29 -7.75 4.58 7.33
CA LEU A 29 -6.83 5.47 8.03
C LEU A 29 -7.14 6.94 7.79
N ARG A 30 -7.41 7.34 6.53
CA ARG A 30 -7.83 8.71 6.21
C ARG A 30 -9.20 9.03 6.81
N SER A 31 -10.13 8.07 6.83
CA SER A 31 -11.44 8.28 7.45
C SER A 31 -11.34 8.56 8.94
N LYS A 32 -10.42 7.89 9.66
CA LYS A 32 -10.12 8.20 11.07
C LYS A 32 -9.50 9.58 11.21
N ALA A 33 -8.55 9.95 10.35
CA ALA A 33 -7.94 11.29 10.37
C ALA A 33 -8.98 12.42 10.21
N PHE A 34 -10.02 12.18 9.40
CA PHE A 34 -11.10 13.13 9.17
C PHE A 34 -12.31 12.98 10.10
N GLY A 35 -12.28 12.04 11.05
CA GLY A 35 -13.40 11.80 11.98
C GLY A 35 -14.69 11.30 11.29
N ILE A 36 -14.56 10.59 10.16
CA ILE A 36 -15.72 10.07 9.42
C ILE A 36 -16.29 8.85 10.14
N GLN A 37 -17.62 8.81 10.25
CA GLN A 37 -18.33 7.73 10.93
C GLN A 37 -18.10 6.36 10.27
N PRO A 38 -17.72 5.29 11.03
CA PRO A 38 -17.41 3.97 10.48
C PRO A 38 -18.51 3.39 9.58
N ALA A 39 -19.78 3.64 9.90
CA ALA A 39 -20.92 3.17 9.13
C ALA A 39 -20.96 3.74 7.69
N MET A 40 -20.45 4.96 7.48
CA MET A 40 -20.31 5.56 6.15
C MET A 40 -19.14 4.93 5.39
N VAL A 41 -18.01 4.76 6.07
CA VAL A 41 -16.76 4.23 5.48
C VAL A 41 -16.94 2.81 4.94
N LYS A 42 -17.76 1.97 5.62
CA LYS A 42 -18.09 0.62 5.14
C LYS A 42 -18.57 0.58 3.69
N LYS A 43 -19.26 1.64 3.22
CA LYS A 43 -19.78 1.71 1.84
C LYS A 43 -18.70 1.97 0.79
N TRP A 44 -17.52 2.41 1.21
CA TRP A 44 -16.38 2.72 0.33
C TRP A 44 -15.35 1.59 0.28
N LEU A 45 -15.44 0.63 1.21
CA LEU A 45 -14.52 -0.50 1.24
C LEU A 45 -14.77 -1.47 0.09
N ILE A 46 -13.69 -1.99 -0.46
CA ILE A 46 -13.69 -2.94 -1.56
C ILE A 46 -13.69 -4.35 -0.98
N TYR A 47 -14.85 -5.01 -1.05
CA TYR A 47 -15.02 -6.41 -0.64
C TYR A 47 -14.94 -7.33 -1.86
N THR A 48 -13.82 -8.05 -1.99
CA THR A 48 -13.61 -8.99 -3.10
C THR A 48 -12.74 -10.15 -2.66
N GLN A 49 -12.88 -11.30 -3.32
CA GLN A 49 -12.07 -12.50 -3.10
C GLN A 49 -10.56 -12.29 -3.36
N PHE A 50 -10.21 -11.21 -4.07
CA PHE A 50 -8.82 -10.78 -4.27
C PHE A 50 -8.25 -10.06 -3.05
N CYS A 51 -9.09 -9.40 -2.24
CA CYS A 51 -8.64 -8.67 -1.08
C CYS A 51 -8.05 -9.65 -0.05
N PRO A 52 -6.83 -9.41 0.45
CA PRO A 52 -6.23 -10.24 1.50
C PRO A 52 -6.83 -9.97 2.87
N LEU A 53 -7.58 -8.87 3.02
CA LEU A 53 -8.25 -8.48 4.26
C LEU A 53 -9.68 -9.01 4.24
N SER A 54 -10.02 -9.87 5.19
CA SER A 54 -11.39 -10.36 5.34
C SER A 54 -12.33 -9.22 5.76
N GLN A 55 -13.62 -9.37 5.50
CA GLN A 55 -14.62 -8.39 5.96
C GLN A 55 -14.54 -8.21 7.49
N GLN A 56 -14.38 -9.30 8.23
CA GLN A 56 -14.23 -9.25 9.70
C GLN A 56 -13.01 -8.43 10.13
N LEU A 57 -11.87 -8.57 9.44
CA LEU A 57 -10.67 -7.76 9.71
C LEU A 57 -10.91 -6.28 9.43
N LEU A 58 -11.50 -5.96 8.27
CA LEU A 58 -11.82 -4.57 7.90
C LEU A 58 -12.77 -3.92 8.91
N GLU A 59 -13.76 -4.66 9.39
CA GLU A 59 -14.67 -4.18 10.43
C GLU A 59 -13.98 -3.94 11.77
N ARG A 60 -13.02 -4.79 12.15
CA ARG A 60 -12.19 -4.58 13.35
C ARG A 60 -11.30 -3.35 13.22
N PHE A 61 -10.68 -3.12 12.06
CA PHE A 61 -9.88 -1.92 11.83
C PHE A 61 -10.73 -0.64 11.88
N LEU A 62 -11.96 -0.70 11.37
CA LEU A 62 -12.91 0.40 11.51
C LEU A 62 -13.27 0.65 12.98
N ALA A 63 -13.48 -0.40 13.76
CA ALA A 63 -13.87 -0.33 15.17
C ALA A 63 -12.73 0.06 16.13
N ALA A 64 -11.47 -0.05 15.72
CA ALA A 64 -10.31 0.38 16.51
C ALA A 64 -10.45 1.84 16.98
N GLN A 65 -10.05 2.16 18.19
CA GLN A 65 -10.25 3.46 18.82
C GLN A 65 -9.38 4.54 18.20
N ASP A 66 -8.12 4.20 17.88
CA ASP A 66 -7.13 5.15 17.38
C ASP A 66 -6.19 4.53 16.34
N PHE A 67 -5.22 5.34 15.89
CA PHE A 67 -4.19 4.90 14.94
C PHE A 67 -3.28 3.82 15.52
N GLU A 68 -2.94 3.88 16.81
CA GLU A 68 -2.02 2.95 17.42
C GLU A 68 -2.62 1.54 17.47
N GLU A 69 -3.87 1.42 17.92
CA GLU A 69 -4.62 0.17 17.91
C GLU A 69 -4.78 -0.35 16.47
N THR A 70 -5.13 0.54 15.53
CA THR A 70 -5.26 0.15 14.12
C THR A 70 -3.96 -0.42 13.57
N PHE A 71 -2.81 0.22 13.84
CA PHE A 71 -1.52 -0.26 13.35
C PHE A 71 -1.10 -1.57 14.01
N LYS A 72 -1.37 -1.76 15.32
CA LYS A 72 -1.15 -3.05 15.99
C LYS A 72 -1.95 -4.17 15.34
N LEU A 73 -3.23 -3.95 15.07
CA LEU A 73 -4.08 -4.92 14.38
C LEU A 73 -3.57 -5.25 12.97
N ILE A 74 -3.14 -4.25 12.20
CA ILE A 74 -2.55 -4.49 10.86
C ILE A 74 -1.28 -5.33 10.98
N LYS A 75 -0.43 -5.03 11.95
CA LYS A 75 0.84 -5.72 12.19
C LYS A 75 0.64 -7.20 12.55
N GLU A 76 -0.31 -7.48 13.43
CA GLU A 76 -0.51 -8.82 14.00
C GLU A 76 -1.35 -9.72 13.09
N GLU A 77 -2.26 -9.15 12.30
CA GLU A 77 -3.29 -9.94 11.64
C GLU A 77 -3.22 -9.92 10.10
N THR A 78 -2.21 -9.27 9.52
CA THR A 78 -2.13 -9.12 8.06
C THR A 78 -0.71 -9.34 7.51
N ALA A 79 -0.62 -9.50 6.20
CA ALA A 79 0.66 -9.51 5.48
C ALA A 79 1.33 -8.12 5.39
N PHE A 80 0.67 -7.05 5.86
CA PHE A 80 1.16 -5.67 5.83
C PHE A 80 1.96 -5.29 7.08
N LYS A 81 2.58 -6.27 7.75
CA LYS A 81 3.36 -6.05 8.99
C LYS A 81 4.46 -5.01 8.85
N ASP A 82 5.16 -4.98 7.72
CA ASP A 82 6.30 -4.07 7.51
C ASP A 82 5.80 -2.64 7.30
N LEU A 83 4.66 -2.47 6.63
CA LEU A 83 3.96 -1.19 6.52
C LEU A 83 3.56 -0.69 7.91
N ALA A 84 2.90 -1.55 8.70
CA ALA A 84 2.46 -1.21 10.05
C ALA A 84 3.61 -0.84 10.98
N ASN A 85 4.72 -1.59 10.97
CA ASN A 85 5.90 -1.27 11.79
C ASN A 85 6.42 0.14 11.50
N ARG A 86 6.48 0.55 10.24
CA ARG A 86 6.98 1.88 9.87
C ARG A 86 6.01 2.99 10.27
N LEU A 87 4.71 2.73 10.19
CA LEU A 87 3.68 3.67 10.68
C LEU A 87 3.70 3.80 12.21
N ILE A 88 4.00 2.72 12.94
CA ILE A 88 4.21 2.77 14.38
C ILE A 88 5.45 3.62 14.70
N THR A 89 6.56 3.43 13.98
CA THR A 89 7.77 4.27 14.15
C THR A 89 7.48 5.75 13.91
N ASN A 90 6.59 6.11 12.99
CA ASN A 90 6.16 7.50 12.83
C ASN A 90 5.53 8.05 14.12
N LEU A 91 4.66 7.28 14.76
CA LEU A 91 4.03 7.69 16.03
C LEU A 91 5.08 7.86 17.13
N GLU A 92 6.01 6.91 17.25
CA GLU A 92 7.10 6.94 18.24
C GLU A 92 8.05 8.12 18.06
N THR A 93 8.25 8.57 16.81
CA THR A 93 9.10 9.71 16.46
C THR A 93 8.35 11.05 16.43
N GLY A 94 7.06 11.06 16.78
CA GLY A 94 6.25 12.27 16.85
C GLY A 94 5.81 12.83 15.48
N LEU A 95 5.98 12.04 14.41
CA LEU A 95 5.41 12.37 13.10
C LEU A 95 3.90 12.18 13.10
N THR A 96 3.21 12.85 12.17
CA THR A 96 1.77 12.62 11.99
C THR A 96 1.51 11.14 11.68
N PRO A 97 0.40 10.55 12.15
CA PRO A 97 0.13 9.11 11.98
C PRO A 97 0.19 8.60 10.53
N LEU A 98 -0.16 9.46 9.56
CA LEU A 98 -0.16 9.13 8.13
C LEU A 98 1.05 9.67 7.37
N ALA A 99 2.05 10.20 8.07
CA ALA A 99 3.28 10.65 7.43
C ALA A 99 3.88 9.52 6.60
N ASN A 100 4.22 9.81 5.35
CA ASN A 100 4.84 8.83 4.44
C ASN A 100 4.03 7.54 4.22
N PHE A 101 2.73 7.50 4.57
CA PHE A 101 1.91 6.31 4.34
C PHE A 101 1.95 5.90 2.86
N ASP A 102 1.70 6.84 1.95
CA ASP A 102 1.69 6.59 0.51
C ASP A 102 3.05 6.05 0.02
N LEU A 103 4.15 6.60 0.55
CA LEU A 103 5.52 6.14 0.25
C LEU A 103 5.74 4.69 0.69
N TYR A 104 5.35 4.34 1.92
CA TYR A 104 5.54 2.99 2.46
C TYR A 104 4.62 1.97 1.77
N ALA A 105 3.39 2.39 1.44
CA ALA A 105 2.44 1.61 0.68
C ALA A 105 2.99 1.28 -0.71
N ASP A 106 3.48 2.28 -1.44
CA ASP A 106 4.08 2.09 -2.75
C ASP A 106 5.32 1.19 -2.68
N GLN A 107 6.20 1.38 -1.69
CA GLN A 107 7.36 0.52 -1.49
C GLN A 107 6.96 -0.95 -1.28
N HIS A 108 5.87 -1.20 -0.56
CA HIS A 108 5.34 -2.55 -0.39
C HIS A 108 4.85 -3.14 -1.73
N ILE A 109 4.13 -2.37 -2.55
CA ILE A 109 3.68 -2.85 -3.87
C ILE A 109 4.86 -3.03 -4.84
N VAL A 110 5.86 -2.16 -4.83
CA VAL A 110 7.10 -2.31 -5.62
C VAL A 110 7.81 -3.61 -5.26
N HIS A 111 7.94 -3.92 -3.98
CA HIS A 111 8.52 -5.20 -3.55
C HIS A 111 7.77 -6.41 -4.13
N ILE A 112 6.44 -6.36 -4.13
CA ILE A 112 5.60 -7.42 -4.74
C ILE A 112 5.81 -7.44 -6.26
N ALA A 113 5.74 -6.29 -6.94
CA ALA A 113 5.93 -6.18 -8.39
C ALA A 113 7.27 -6.80 -8.82
N ASN A 114 8.37 -6.42 -8.17
CA ASN A 114 9.69 -6.97 -8.44
C ASN A 114 9.79 -8.49 -8.21
N SER A 115 9.02 -9.02 -7.26
CA SER A 115 8.98 -10.46 -7.04
C SER A 115 8.26 -11.24 -8.16
N ILE A 116 7.41 -10.59 -8.94
CA ILE A 116 6.73 -11.21 -10.10
C ILE A 116 7.73 -11.49 -11.22
N PHE A 117 8.73 -10.63 -11.39
CA PHE A 117 9.80 -10.79 -12.40
C PHE A 117 10.86 -11.82 -12.02
N ARG A 118 10.96 -12.21 -10.74
CA ARG A 118 11.98 -13.14 -10.23
C ARG A 118 11.67 -14.61 -10.49
N GLY A 119 10.51 -14.95 -11.06
CA GLY A 119 10.09 -16.32 -11.37
C GLY A 119 10.15 -16.66 -12.85
N ALA A 120 10.43 -17.93 -13.18
CA ALA A 120 10.50 -18.46 -14.55
C ALA A 120 9.12 -18.71 -15.22
N SER A 121 8.02 -18.28 -14.61
CA SER A 121 6.67 -18.54 -15.12
C SER A 121 6.10 -17.31 -15.81
N PHE A 122 5.97 -17.39 -17.14
CA PHE A 122 5.21 -16.41 -17.92
C PHE A 122 3.79 -16.32 -17.34
N ASN A 123 3.43 -15.16 -16.82
CA ASN A 123 2.12 -14.91 -16.24
C ASN A 123 1.62 -13.53 -16.62
N ILE A 124 0.30 -13.38 -16.78
CA ILE A 124 -0.34 -12.16 -17.27
C ILE A 124 -0.09 -10.94 -16.35
N THR A 125 0.28 -11.16 -15.09
CA THR A 125 0.52 -10.10 -14.11
C THR A 125 1.85 -9.37 -14.35
N ILE A 126 2.73 -9.91 -15.19
CA ILE A 126 3.98 -9.25 -15.61
C ILE A 126 3.69 -7.88 -16.22
N TYR A 127 2.68 -7.77 -17.09
CA TYR A 127 2.35 -6.52 -17.76
C TYR A 127 1.89 -5.40 -16.81
N PRO A 128 0.87 -5.61 -15.95
CA PRO A 128 0.47 -4.58 -15.00
C PRO A 128 1.57 -4.26 -13.98
N ALA A 129 2.37 -5.25 -13.55
CA ALA A 129 3.52 -5.00 -12.68
C ALA A 129 4.58 -4.12 -13.37
N PHE A 130 4.86 -4.36 -14.66
CA PHE A 130 5.76 -3.54 -15.46
C PHE A 130 5.27 -2.09 -15.55
N PHE A 131 4.00 -1.88 -15.91
CA PHE A 131 3.43 -0.53 -16.00
C PHE A 131 3.44 0.19 -14.67
N PHE A 132 3.14 -0.51 -13.57
CA PHE A 132 3.23 0.05 -12.23
C PHE A 132 4.67 0.52 -11.91
N LEU A 133 5.68 -0.32 -12.14
CA LEU A 133 7.08 0.06 -11.92
C LEU A 133 7.50 1.26 -12.80
N LYS A 134 7.00 1.33 -14.04
CA LYS A 134 7.24 2.48 -14.92
C LYS A 134 6.58 3.75 -14.43
N GLU A 135 5.39 3.67 -13.84
CA GLU A 135 4.76 4.82 -13.20
C GLU A 135 5.59 5.34 -12.01
N ILE A 136 6.11 4.43 -11.17
CA ILE A 136 7.00 4.79 -10.06
C ILE A 136 8.29 5.44 -10.58
N GLU A 137 8.88 4.91 -11.65
CA GLU A 137 10.08 5.49 -12.27
C GLU A 137 9.83 6.94 -12.73
N ILE A 138 8.71 7.18 -13.42
CA ILE A 138 8.31 8.54 -13.85
C ILE A 138 8.11 9.45 -12.63
N ARG A 139 7.49 8.95 -11.56
CA ARG A 139 7.28 9.70 -10.33
C ARG A 139 8.59 10.07 -9.64
N ASN A 140 9.54 9.14 -9.56
CA ASN A 140 10.88 9.41 -9.03
C ASN A 140 11.61 10.47 -9.85
N LEU A 141 11.57 10.37 -11.19
CA LEU A 141 12.17 11.39 -12.07
C LEU A 141 11.55 12.76 -11.83
N ARG A 142 10.22 12.84 -11.70
CA ARG A 142 9.51 14.08 -11.36
C ARG A 142 9.97 14.63 -10.01
N THR A 143 10.09 13.80 -8.98
CA THR A 143 10.59 14.19 -7.65
C THR A 143 12.00 14.75 -7.73
N ILE A 144 12.90 14.10 -8.48
CA ILE A 144 14.28 14.56 -8.69
C ILE A 144 14.30 15.92 -9.40
N ILE A 145 13.58 16.06 -10.50
CA ILE A 145 13.53 17.30 -11.29
C ILE A 145 12.99 18.45 -10.43
N LEU A 146 11.84 18.27 -9.76
CA LEU A 146 11.26 19.30 -8.91
C LEU A 146 12.18 19.63 -7.72
N GLY A 147 12.79 18.62 -7.11
CA GLY A 147 13.76 18.81 -6.04
C GLY A 147 14.94 19.68 -6.48
N LYS A 148 15.49 19.44 -7.68
CA LYS A 148 16.58 20.25 -8.24
C LYS A 148 16.14 21.65 -8.65
N ILE A 149 14.93 21.82 -9.19
CA ILE A 149 14.37 23.16 -9.50
C ILE A 149 14.21 24.00 -8.23
N HIS A 150 13.92 23.36 -7.10
CA HIS A 150 13.72 24.02 -5.81
C HIS A 150 14.95 23.96 -4.89
N ASP A 151 16.15 23.73 -5.44
CA ASP A 151 17.43 23.70 -4.72
C ASP A 151 17.43 22.83 -3.45
N LYS A 152 16.69 21.71 -3.48
CA LYS A 152 16.64 20.76 -2.38
C LYS A 152 17.94 19.98 -2.25
N ALA A 153 18.36 19.75 -1.01
CA ALA A 153 19.48 18.87 -0.70
C ALA A 153 19.23 17.48 -1.28
N SER A 154 20.28 16.80 -1.72
CA SER A 154 20.14 15.49 -2.37
C SER A 154 19.53 14.45 -1.41
N GLU A 155 19.85 14.55 -0.13
CA GLU A 155 19.30 13.74 0.95
C GLU A 155 17.78 13.90 1.06
N GLU A 156 17.28 15.14 1.06
CA GLU A 156 15.84 15.43 1.09
C GLU A 156 15.10 14.86 -0.13
N ILE A 157 15.73 14.87 -1.31
CA ILE A 157 15.16 14.29 -2.53
C ILE A 157 15.13 12.76 -2.41
N LEU A 158 16.22 12.15 -1.92
CA LEU A 158 16.35 10.72 -1.76
C LEU A 158 15.31 10.15 -0.78
N ASP A 159 14.98 10.88 0.28
CA ASP A 159 13.94 10.48 1.23
C ASP A 159 12.52 10.43 0.62
N LYS A 160 12.33 11.00 -0.58
CA LYS A 160 11.03 11.07 -1.26
C LYS A 160 10.92 10.17 -2.48
N ILE A 161 11.97 9.45 -2.86
CA ILE A 161 11.92 8.49 -3.96
C ILE A 161 11.69 7.06 -3.47
N ILE A 162 11.14 6.24 -4.36
CA ILE A 162 10.95 4.81 -4.12
C ILE A 162 12.03 4.06 -4.87
N LEU A 163 12.91 3.37 -4.15
CA LEU A 163 13.91 2.52 -4.80
C LEU A 163 13.21 1.32 -5.45
N LEU A 164 13.46 1.16 -6.75
CA LEU A 164 12.98 0.08 -7.58
C LEU A 164 13.86 -1.15 -7.46
#